data_AF-A0A2E3DK59-F1
#
_entry.id   AF-A0A2E3DK59-F1
#
_cell.length_a   1.000
_cell.length_b   1.000
_cell.length_c   1.000
_cell.angle_alpha   90.00
_cell.angle_beta   90.00
_cell.angle_gamma   90.00
#
_symmetry.space_group_name_H-M   'P 1'
#
loop_
_entity.id
_entity.type
_entity.pdbx_description
1 polymer ?
#
loop_
_entity_poly.entity_id
_entity_poly.type
_entity_poly.pdbx_seq_one_letter_code
_entity_poly.pdbx_strand_id
1 'polypeptide(L)'
;MTPDSDPNAEDSDMITVFGTVKFRPIQRFGKTIPNYFISEAGEPWSTKTSAAGKPLTPCGRGTYSKIGNKPTDSNHPNWLKAKKAYSAGAKATADGAPRKAYPRINCLLPKDWSDDNYEYHYNKGANSRQMTLDIHKAVMDTWRPIDEYPPDQLKETWNDVPEVWRQWVRDTVIIDHIDGDTWNSNVENLRYCTPRDNNPWIKKHNEESLNNTSDENHCDEDRQE
;
A
#
# COMPACT_ATOMS: atom_id res chain seq x y z
N MET A 1 -35.43 -0.55 -18.96
CA MET A 1 -35.41 0.43 -17.85
C MET A 1 -34.03 0.35 -17.24
N THR A 2 -33.12 1.20 -17.69
CA THR A 2 -31.79 1.36 -17.09
C THR A 2 -31.98 2.17 -15.80
N PRO A 3 -31.43 1.76 -14.66
CA PRO A 3 -31.44 2.61 -13.47
C PRO A 3 -30.58 3.84 -13.76
N ASP A 4 -31.17 5.03 -13.62
CA ASP A 4 -30.46 6.30 -13.66
C ASP A 4 -29.44 6.29 -12.52
N SER A 5 -28.16 6.12 -12.87
CA SER A 5 -27.04 6.26 -11.94
C SER A 5 -26.91 7.74 -11.56
N ASP A 6 -27.26 8.06 -10.31
CA ASP A 6 -27.15 9.40 -9.75
C ASP A 6 -25.67 9.86 -9.77
N PRO A 7 -25.33 10.91 -10.55
CA PRO A 7 -23.95 11.37 -10.69
C PRO A 7 -23.39 12.01 -9.40
N ASN A 8 -24.19 12.15 -8.33
CA ASN A 8 -23.75 12.74 -7.06
C ASN A 8 -23.46 11.71 -5.96
N ALA A 9 -23.59 10.41 -6.21
CA ALA A 9 -23.38 9.40 -5.17
C ALA A 9 -21.89 9.19 -4.80
N GLU A 10 -20.96 9.46 -5.71
CA GLU A 10 -19.54 9.10 -5.50
C GLU A 10 -18.74 10.08 -4.62
N ASP A 11 -19.24 11.29 -4.36
CA ASP A 11 -18.50 12.33 -3.63
C ASP A 11 -18.83 12.43 -2.13
N SER A 12 -19.80 11.65 -1.64
CA SER A 12 -20.31 11.82 -0.27
C SER A 12 -19.40 11.31 0.85
N ASP A 13 -18.34 10.55 0.53
CA ASP A 13 -17.42 9.95 1.51
C ASP A 13 -15.99 10.50 1.50
N MET A 14 -15.69 11.49 0.64
CA MET A 14 -14.36 12.10 0.59
C MET A 14 -14.21 13.19 1.65
N ILE A 15 -13.28 12.98 2.58
CA ILE A 15 -12.88 14.03 3.53
C ILE A 15 -11.66 14.75 2.98
N THR A 16 -11.84 16.01 2.65
CA THR A 16 -10.70 16.89 2.36
C THR A 16 -10.15 17.42 3.67
N VAL A 17 -9.09 16.78 4.18
CA VAL A 17 -8.38 17.27 5.36
C VAL A 17 -7.34 18.28 4.88
N PHE A 18 -7.48 19.55 5.25
CA PHE A 18 -6.59 20.68 4.89
C PHE A 18 -6.62 21.19 3.44
N GLY A 19 -7.72 20.95 2.73
CA GLY A 19 -8.00 21.63 1.46
C GLY A 19 -7.24 21.16 0.22
N THR A 20 -6.26 20.26 0.34
CA THR A 20 -5.46 19.79 -0.82
C THR A 20 -5.37 18.28 -0.96
N VAL A 21 -5.33 17.53 0.14
CA VAL A 21 -5.14 16.08 0.10
C VAL A 21 -6.49 15.39 0.27
N LYS A 22 -6.84 14.55 -0.71
CA LYS A 22 -8.03 13.72 -0.69
C LYS A 22 -7.78 12.48 0.18
N PHE A 23 -8.67 12.21 1.11
CA PHE A 23 -8.67 10.99 1.91
C PHE A 23 -9.93 10.20 1.65
N ARG A 24 -9.78 8.88 1.48
CA ARG A 24 -10.90 7.94 1.37
C ARG A 24 -10.93 7.02 2.59
N PRO A 25 -12.12 6.59 3.05
CA PRO A 25 -12.24 5.57 4.10
C PRO A 25 -11.48 4.32 3.68
N ILE A 26 -10.65 3.77 4.57
CA ILE A 26 -9.87 2.57 4.23
C ILE A 26 -10.82 1.40 3.99
N GLN A 27 -10.67 0.76 2.83
CA GLN A 27 -11.37 -0.48 2.50
C GLN A 27 -10.50 -1.69 2.83
N ARG A 28 -11.10 -2.74 3.38
CA ARG A 28 -10.45 -4.03 3.57
C ARG A 28 -11.47 -5.15 3.57
N PHE A 29 -11.25 -6.20 2.76
CA PHE A 29 -12.18 -7.32 2.59
C PHE A 29 -13.60 -6.86 2.20
N GLY A 30 -13.70 -5.83 1.35
CA GLY A 30 -14.99 -5.23 0.94
C GLY A 30 -15.75 -4.51 2.06
N LYS A 31 -15.12 -4.26 3.21
CA LYS A 31 -15.71 -3.53 4.34
C LYS A 31 -14.92 -2.24 4.62
N THR A 32 -15.66 -1.17 4.88
CA THR A 32 -15.08 0.09 5.34
C THR A 32 -14.57 -0.02 6.77
N ILE A 33 -13.33 0.36 7.00
CA ILE A 33 -12.73 0.44 8.33
C ILE A 33 -13.18 1.73 9.01
N PRO A 34 -13.96 1.65 10.11
CA PRO A 34 -14.56 2.83 10.71
C PRO A 34 -13.48 3.73 11.32
N ASN A 35 -13.55 5.03 11.03
CA ASN A 35 -12.66 6.08 11.58
C ASN A 35 -11.22 6.08 11.05
N TYR A 36 -10.94 5.34 9.97
CA TYR A 36 -9.62 5.31 9.34
C TYR A 36 -9.72 5.65 7.87
N PHE A 37 -8.81 6.49 7.42
CA PHE A 37 -8.77 7.02 6.06
C PHE A 37 -7.34 6.96 5.54
N ILE A 38 -7.19 6.96 4.22
CA ILE A 38 -5.88 6.96 3.57
C ILE A 38 -5.89 7.83 2.32
N SER A 39 -4.80 8.56 2.09
CA SER A 39 -4.59 9.32 0.86
C SER A 39 -3.96 8.45 -0.23
N GLU A 40 -4.00 8.93 -1.48
CA GLU A 40 -3.30 8.29 -2.62
C GLU A 40 -1.78 8.19 -2.39
N ALA A 41 -1.21 9.11 -1.61
CA ALA A 41 0.21 9.09 -1.26
C ALA A 41 0.56 8.09 -0.14
N GLY A 42 -0.43 7.36 0.38
CA GLY A 42 -0.24 6.42 1.49
C GLY A 42 -0.12 7.08 2.85
N GLU A 43 -0.69 8.28 3.03
CA GLU A 43 -0.76 8.92 4.34
C GLU A 43 -2.00 8.43 5.08
N PRO A 44 -1.85 7.71 6.20
CA PRO A 44 -2.99 7.24 6.98
C PRO A 44 -3.50 8.34 7.90
N TRP A 45 -4.81 8.40 8.11
CA TRP A 45 -5.47 9.35 9.01
C TRP A 45 -6.56 8.67 9.84
N SER A 46 -6.82 9.19 11.05
CA SER A 46 -7.89 8.68 11.90
C SER A 46 -8.67 9.78 12.60
N THR A 47 -10.01 9.72 12.52
CA THR A 47 -10.88 10.70 13.21
C THR A 47 -10.71 10.67 14.73
N LYS A 48 -10.27 9.53 15.30
CA LYS A 48 -10.13 9.35 16.76
C LYS A 48 -8.84 9.94 17.31
N THR A 49 -7.72 9.73 16.62
CA THR A 49 -6.38 10.09 17.14
C THR A 49 -5.84 11.37 16.52
N SER A 50 -6.24 11.66 15.28
CA SER A 50 -5.76 12.80 14.51
C SER A 50 -6.61 14.05 14.74
N ALA A 51 -7.17 14.26 15.93
CA ALA A 51 -7.99 15.44 16.27
C ALA A 51 -7.26 16.79 16.04
N ALA A 52 -5.93 16.80 16.00
CA ALA A 52 -5.10 17.95 15.63
C ALA A 52 -4.77 18.02 14.12
N GLY A 53 -5.48 17.22 13.31
CA GLY A 53 -5.28 17.01 11.88
C GLY A 53 -3.83 16.67 11.51
N LYS A 54 -3.24 15.69 12.19
CA LYS A 54 -1.94 15.14 11.79
C LYS A 54 -2.14 13.72 11.28
N PRO A 55 -1.56 13.33 10.13
CA PRO A 55 -1.54 11.94 9.71
C PRO A 55 -0.99 11.03 10.82
N LEU A 56 -1.48 9.80 10.87
CA LEU A 56 -0.93 8.78 11.76
C LEU A 56 0.52 8.50 11.37
N THR A 57 1.38 8.33 12.38
CA THR A 57 2.76 7.92 12.14
C THR A 57 2.78 6.41 11.88
N PRO A 58 3.28 5.96 10.71
CA PRO A 58 3.42 4.53 10.45
C PRO A 58 4.36 3.86 11.46
N CYS A 59 4.03 2.65 11.89
CA CYS A 59 4.95 1.81 12.65
C CYS A 59 5.70 0.86 11.71
N GLY A 60 7.02 0.73 11.87
CA GLY A 60 7.79 -0.30 11.18
C GLY A 60 7.76 -1.63 11.93
N ARG A 61 8.04 -2.74 11.24
CA ARG A 61 8.06 -4.09 11.83
C ARG A 61 9.36 -4.29 12.64
N GLY A 62 9.34 -3.91 13.91
CA GLY A 62 10.46 -4.08 14.84
C GLY A 62 10.08 -3.67 16.25
N THR A 63 10.50 -4.45 17.24
CA THR A 63 10.30 -4.19 18.67
C THR A 63 10.53 -2.72 19.05
N TYR A 64 9.52 -2.14 19.70
CA TYR A 64 9.53 -0.86 20.40
C TYR A 64 10.84 -0.53 21.12
N SER A 65 11.18 0.76 21.21
CA SER A 65 11.13 1.50 22.49
C SER A 65 11.75 2.90 22.36
N LYS A 66 10.94 3.93 22.61
CA LYS A 66 11.37 5.22 23.20
C LYS A 66 12.56 5.95 22.55
N ILE A 67 12.44 6.39 21.30
CA ILE A 67 13.19 7.59 20.88
C ILE A 67 12.19 8.71 20.71
N GLY A 68 12.12 9.56 21.73
CA GLY A 68 11.28 10.76 21.80
C GLY A 68 11.77 11.87 20.88
N ASN A 69 11.92 11.59 19.58
CA ASN A 69 12.20 12.64 18.60
C ASN A 69 10.90 12.95 17.84
N LYS A 70 10.16 13.94 18.36
CA LYS A 70 9.16 14.66 17.57
C LYS A 70 9.91 15.34 16.41
N PRO A 71 9.53 15.18 15.14
CA PRO A 71 10.11 15.96 14.04
C PRO A 71 9.66 17.42 14.17
N THR A 72 10.60 18.36 14.22
CA THR A 72 10.37 19.80 14.47
C THR A 72 10.45 20.68 13.22
N ASP A 73 10.22 20.17 12.01
CA ASP A 73 9.98 21.07 10.87
C ASP A 73 8.84 20.57 9.96
N SER A 74 8.07 21.55 9.49
CA SER A 74 6.83 21.43 8.73
C SER A 74 7.00 21.35 7.21
N ASN A 75 8.23 21.33 6.68
CA ASN A 75 8.48 21.53 5.24
C ASN A 75 9.04 20.29 4.53
N HIS A 76 8.98 19.11 5.16
CA HIS A 76 9.32 17.84 4.51
C HIS A 76 8.21 16.84 4.84
N PRO A 77 7.65 16.09 3.88
CA PRO A 77 6.59 15.14 4.18
C PRO A 77 7.14 14.15 5.21
N ASN A 78 6.47 14.06 6.36
CA ASN A 78 6.96 13.47 7.61
C ASN A 78 7.52 12.04 7.46
N TRP A 79 7.16 11.33 6.38
CA TRP A 79 7.59 9.97 6.08
C TRP A 79 9.07 9.85 5.64
N LEU A 80 9.64 10.83 4.95
CA LEU A 80 11.08 10.83 4.59
C LEU A 80 11.98 10.90 5.83
N LYS A 81 11.52 11.60 6.88
CA LYS A 81 12.23 11.68 8.17
C LYS A 81 12.03 10.40 9.00
N ALA A 82 10.83 9.81 8.95
CA ALA A 82 10.58 8.50 9.55
C ALA A 82 11.46 7.40 8.91
N LYS A 83 11.68 7.45 7.59
CA LYS A 83 12.62 6.57 6.86
C LYS A 83 14.05 6.65 7.41
N LYS A 84 14.55 7.87 7.69
CA LYS A 84 15.88 8.11 8.26
C LYS A 84 16.00 7.67 9.73
N ALA A 85 14.94 7.82 10.52
CA ALA A 85 14.91 7.33 11.90
C ALA A 85 14.79 5.79 11.98
N TYR A 86 14.07 5.17 11.05
CA TYR A 86 13.89 3.72 10.98
C TYR A 86 15.16 2.99 10.55
N SER A 87 15.87 3.51 9.54
CA SER A 87 17.14 2.91 9.08
C SER A 87 18.23 2.93 10.16
N ALA A 88 18.20 3.89 11.09
CA ALA A 88 19.17 3.99 12.17
C ALA A 88 19.00 2.94 13.29
N GLY A 89 17.82 2.32 13.41
CA GLY A 89 17.50 1.36 14.50
C GLY A 89 17.31 -0.09 14.06
N ALA A 90 17.23 -0.36 12.75
CA ALA A 90 17.09 -1.72 12.24
C ALA A 90 18.42 -2.48 12.39
N LYS A 91 18.43 -3.62 13.10
CA LYS A 91 19.55 -4.55 13.04
C LYS A 91 19.79 -4.90 11.58
N ALA A 92 20.98 -4.57 11.08
CA ALA A 92 21.40 -4.91 9.73
C ALA A 92 21.25 -6.42 9.48
N THR A 93 20.97 -6.82 8.25
CA THR A 93 21.18 -8.20 7.83
C THR A 93 22.65 -8.59 8.00
N ALA A 94 22.98 -9.88 7.89
CA ALA A 94 24.38 -10.33 7.92
C ALA A 94 25.26 -9.57 6.91
N ASP A 95 24.65 -9.03 5.85
CA ASP A 95 25.28 -8.28 4.76
C ASP A 95 25.31 -6.76 5.01
N GLY A 96 24.95 -6.28 6.20
CA GLY A 96 24.97 -4.85 6.53
C GLY A 96 23.75 -4.05 6.03
N ALA A 97 22.87 -4.64 5.22
CA ALA A 97 21.72 -3.94 4.66
C ALA A 97 20.58 -3.83 5.70
N PRO A 98 19.92 -2.65 5.84
CA PRO A 98 18.73 -2.54 6.66
C PRO A 98 17.62 -3.42 6.09
N ARG A 99 16.93 -4.18 6.96
CA ARG A 99 15.77 -4.98 6.53
C ARG A 99 14.69 -4.06 5.96
N LYS A 100 14.28 -4.30 4.72
CA LYS A 100 13.11 -3.67 4.10
C LYS A 100 11.87 -4.03 4.92
N ALA A 101 11.35 -3.07 5.67
CA ALA A 101 10.07 -3.22 6.36
C ALA A 101 9.06 -2.32 5.69
N TYR A 102 7.88 -2.86 5.45
CA TYR A 102 6.75 -2.08 4.98
C TYR A 102 6.20 -1.23 6.14
N PRO A 103 5.83 0.03 5.87
CA PRO A 103 5.14 0.85 6.83
C PRO A 103 3.76 0.26 7.11
N ARG A 104 3.33 0.35 8.38
CA ARG A 104 2.08 -0.22 8.85
C ARG A 104 1.31 0.76 9.72
N ILE A 105 0.02 0.50 9.87
CA ILE A 105 -0.83 1.15 10.87
C ILE A 105 -1.57 0.11 11.70
N ASN A 106 -1.89 0.50 12.94
CA ASN A 106 -2.71 -0.28 13.84
C ASN A 106 -4.10 0.36 13.90
N CYS A 107 -5.10 -0.39 13.44
CA CYS A 107 -6.49 0.03 13.47
C CYS A 107 -7.21 -0.60 14.66
N LEU A 108 -7.88 0.22 15.47
CA LEU A 108 -8.73 -0.20 16.58
C LEU A 108 -10.18 -0.31 16.10
N LEU A 109 -10.64 -1.55 15.97
CA LEU A 109 -11.92 -1.91 15.41
C LEU A 109 -12.92 -2.26 16.52
N PRO A 110 -14.22 -2.00 16.30
CA PRO A 110 -15.29 -2.59 17.11
C PRO A 110 -15.16 -4.12 17.18
N LYS A 111 -15.57 -4.71 18.30
CA LYS A 111 -15.47 -6.16 18.54
C LYS A 111 -16.26 -6.99 17.52
N ASP A 112 -17.32 -6.42 16.99
CA ASP A 112 -18.30 -6.97 16.05
C ASP A 112 -18.03 -6.60 14.58
N TRP A 113 -16.95 -5.86 14.28
CA TRP A 113 -16.69 -5.40 12.90
C TRP A 113 -16.36 -6.54 11.92
N SER A 114 -15.87 -7.69 12.40
CA SER A 114 -15.48 -8.80 11.53
C SER A 114 -15.92 -10.17 12.04
N ASP A 115 -16.50 -10.93 11.12
CA ASP A 115 -17.05 -12.27 11.29
C ASP A 115 -15.97 -13.37 11.20
N ASP A 116 -14.84 -13.23 11.92
CA ASP A 116 -13.80 -14.27 12.09
C ASP A 116 -12.59 -14.29 11.12
N ASN A 117 -12.17 -13.15 10.58
CA ASN A 117 -10.88 -13.10 9.86
C ASN A 117 -9.67 -13.28 10.80
N TYR A 118 -8.65 -14.04 10.36
CA TYR A 118 -7.48 -14.43 11.16
C TYR A 118 -6.43 -13.32 11.39
N GLU A 119 -6.66 -12.08 10.94
CA GLU A 119 -5.66 -10.98 10.99
C GLU A 119 -5.71 -10.13 12.29
N TYR A 120 -6.41 -10.58 13.34
CA TYR A 120 -6.55 -9.81 14.58
C TYR A 120 -5.60 -10.25 15.68
N HIS A 121 -5.05 -9.25 16.38
CA HIS A 121 -4.48 -9.49 17.71
C HIS A 121 -5.61 -9.45 18.75
N TYR A 122 -5.86 -10.61 19.38
CA TYR A 122 -6.85 -10.74 20.43
C TYR A 122 -6.27 -10.32 21.78
N ASN A 123 -6.79 -9.23 22.33
CA ASN A 123 -6.57 -8.88 23.73
C ASN A 123 -7.75 -9.42 24.55
N LYS A 124 -7.49 -10.43 25.40
CA LYS A 124 -8.51 -11.02 26.26
C LYS A 124 -9.16 -9.96 27.14
N GLY A 125 -10.48 -9.79 27.01
CA GLY A 125 -11.27 -8.82 27.79
C GLY A 125 -11.38 -7.41 27.21
N ALA A 126 -10.78 -7.13 26.04
CA ALA A 126 -10.94 -5.83 25.39
C ALA A 126 -12.26 -5.73 24.60
N ASN A 127 -12.87 -4.54 24.61
CA ASN A 127 -14.05 -4.20 23.79
C ASN A 127 -13.69 -3.79 22.35
N SER A 128 -12.40 -3.84 22.00
CA SER A 128 -11.90 -3.51 20.67
C SER A 128 -10.90 -4.57 20.19
N ARG A 129 -10.80 -4.72 18.88
CA ARG A 129 -9.81 -5.58 18.22
C ARG A 129 -8.76 -4.70 17.55
N GLN A 130 -7.51 -5.13 17.57
CA GLN A 130 -6.44 -4.45 16.83
C GLN A 130 -6.13 -5.23 15.55
N MET A 131 -6.18 -4.54 14.42
CA MET A 131 -5.76 -5.05 13.12
C MET A 131 -4.53 -4.28 12.66
N THR A 132 -3.50 -5.00 12.22
CA THR A 132 -2.31 -4.38 11.64
C THR A 132 -2.43 -4.38 10.13
N LEU A 133 -2.40 -3.21 9.49
CA LEU A 133 -2.47 -3.08 8.03
C LEU A 133 -1.13 -2.61 7.48
N ASP A 134 -0.66 -3.25 6.42
CA ASP A 134 0.42 -2.70 5.59
C ASP A 134 -0.15 -1.53 4.75
N ILE A 135 0.53 -0.39 4.74
CA ILE A 135 0.00 0.85 4.12
C ILE A 135 -0.22 0.67 2.62
N HIS A 136 0.73 0.09 1.88
CA HIS A 136 0.58 -0.15 0.45
C HIS A 136 -0.64 -1.02 0.12
N LYS A 137 -1.00 -1.98 0.98
CA LYS A 137 -2.23 -2.77 0.82
C LYS A 137 -3.46 -1.91 1.03
N ALA A 138 -3.49 -1.11 2.10
CA ALA A 138 -4.60 -0.21 2.36
C ALA A 138 -4.79 0.83 1.24
N VAL A 139 -3.70 1.32 0.63
CA VAL A 139 -3.77 2.21 -0.54
C VAL A 139 -4.43 1.51 -1.72
N MET A 140 -3.92 0.33 -2.10
CA MET A 140 -4.47 -0.41 -3.24
C MET A 140 -5.92 -0.84 -3.02
N ASP A 141 -6.24 -1.42 -1.86
CA ASP A 141 -7.62 -1.85 -1.54
C ASP A 141 -8.62 -0.66 -1.60
N THR A 142 -8.17 0.57 -1.33
CA THR A 142 -9.02 1.77 -1.27
C THR A 142 -9.08 2.54 -2.59
N TRP A 143 -7.96 2.67 -3.30
CA TRP A 143 -7.82 3.55 -4.47
C TRP A 143 -7.77 2.80 -5.79
N ARG A 144 -7.37 1.52 -5.77
CA ARG A 144 -7.33 0.63 -6.94
C ARG A 144 -7.80 -0.77 -6.54
N PRO A 145 -9.06 -0.93 -6.08
CA PRO A 145 -9.57 -2.23 -5.68
C PRO A 145 -9.46 -3.20 -6.85
N ILE A 146 -9.01 -4.42 -6.58
CA ILE A 146 -8.66 -5.40 -7.62
C ILE A 146 -9.81 -5.74 -8.57
N ASP A 147 -11.05 -5.63 -8.11
CA ASP A 147 -12.22 -5.91 -8.93
C ASP A 147 -12.45 -4.86 -10.03
N GLU A 148 -12.01 -3.62 -9.80
CA GLU A 148 -12.07 -2.51 -10.78
C GLU A 148 -10.74 -2.35 -11.53
N TYR A 149 -9.63 -2.64 -10.85
CA TYR A 149 -8.26 -2.51 -11.35
C TYR A 149 -7.53 -3.87 -11.25
N PRO A 150 -7.96 -4.89 -12.01
CA PRO A 150 -7.30 -6.19 -12.00
C PRO A 150 -5.86 -6.08 -12.55
N PRO A 151 -5.00 -7.07 -12.29
CA PRO A 151 -3.67 -7.13 -12.88
C PRO A 151 -3.74 -7.02 -14.41
N ASP A 152 -2.80 -6.30 -15.03
CA ASP A 152 -2.82 -6.01 -16.48
C ASP A 152 -2.96 -7.27 -17.34
N GLN A 153 -2.34 -8.37 -16.93
CA GLN A 153 -2.40 -9.69 -17.61
C GLN A 153 -3.81 -10.29 -17.65
N LEU A 154 -4.70 -9.86 -16.77
CA LEU A 154 -6.04 -10.42 -16.56
C LEU A 154 -7.15 -9.44 -16.92
N LYS A 155 -6.82 -8.19 -17.27
CA LYS A 155 -7.78 -7.10 -17.45
C LYS A 155 -8.86 -7.40 -18.49
N GLU A 156 -8.48 -8.06 -19.57
CA GLU A 156 -9.40 -8.39 -20.67
C GLU A 156 -10.38 -9.53 -20.32
N THR A 157 -9.97 -10.46 -19.46
CA THR A 157 -10.72 -11.69 -19.15
C THR A 157 -11.33 -11.71 -17.75
N TRP A 158 -11.10 -10.67 -16.95
CA TRP A 158 -11.50 -10.60 -15.53
C TRP A 158 -12.99 -10.81 -15.28
N ASN A 159 -13.84 -10.33 -16.21
CA ASN A 159 -15.29 -10.44 -16.09
C ASN A 159 -15.86 -11.73 -16.69
N ASP A 160 -15.07 -12.48 -17.48
CA ASP A 160 -15.52 -13.69 -18.16
C ASP A 160 -15.35 -14.95 -17.30
N VAL A 161 -14.59 -14.84 -16.21
CA VAL A 161 -14.24 -15.94 -15.32
C VAL A 161 -15.23 -16.08 -14.15
N PRO A 162 -15.41 -17.30 -13.60
CA PRO A 162 -16.24 -17.53 -12.41
C PRO A 162 -15.72 -16.79 -11.16
N GLU A 163 -16.62 -16.43 -10.25
CA GLU A 163 -16.27 -15.71 -9.01
C GLU A 163 -15.27 -16.47 -8.14
N VAL A 164 -15.37 -17.81 -8.09
CA VAL A 164 -14.43 -18.66 -7.34
C VAL A 164 -13.00 -18.47 -7.84
N TRP A 165 -12.83 -18.24 -9.14
CA TRP A 165 -11.52 -17.98 -9.74
C TRP A 165 -11.01 -16.59 -9.37
N ARG A 166 -11.87 -15.56 -9.43
CA ARG A 166 -11.48 -14.20 -9.00
C ARG A 166 -11.04 -14.20 -7.55
N GLN A 167 -11.78 -14.86 -6.66
CA GLN A 167 -11.42 -14.98 -5.25
C GLN A 167 -10.04 -15.61 -5.07
N TRP A 168 -9.73 -16.67 -5.83
CA TRP A 168 -8.40 -17.29 -5.80
C TRP A 168 -7.29 -16.32 -6.24
N VAL A 169 -7.56 -15.44 -7.22
CA VAL A 169 -6.61 -14.37 -7.60
C VAL A 169 -6.46 -13.33 -6.50
N ARG A 170 -7.56 -12.86 -5.88
CA ARG A 170 -7.52 -11.91 -4.74
C ARG A 170 -6.66 -12.46 -3.59
N ASP A 171 -6.70 -13.76 -3.36
CA ASP A 171 -5.96 -14.43 -2.28
C ASP A 171 -4.47 -14.65 -2.61
N THR A 172 -4.08 -14.69 -3.89
CA THR A 172 -2.72 -15.07 -4.33
C THR A 172 -1.89 -13.92 -4.88
N VAL A 173 -2.53 -12.85 -5.33
CA VAL A 173 -1.87 -11.65 -5.86
C VAL A 173 -1.07 -10.93 -4.76
N ILE A 174 0.05 -10.32 -5.16
CA ILE A 174 0.87 -9.51 -4.26
C ILE A 174 0.96 -8.09 -4.80
N ILE A 175 1.02 -7.12 -3.89
CA ILE A 175 1.26 -5.72 -4.24
C ILE A 175 2.76 -5.45 -4.20
N ASP A 176 3.28 -4.92 -5.30
CA ASP A 176 4.68 -4.60 -5.50
C ASP A 176 4.90 -3.09 -5.58
N HIS A 177 6.11 -2.66 -5.20
CA HIS A 177 6.58 -1.28 -5.36
C HIS A 177 7.46 -1.23 -6.61
N ILE A 178 7.07 -0.41 -7.59
CA ILE A 178 7.74 -0.29 -8.90
C ILE A 178 9.19 0.19 -8.71
N ASP A 179 9.40 1.20 -7.87
CA ASP A 179 10.72 1.75 -7.55
C ASP A 179 11.55 0.88 -6.57
N GLY A 180 10.98 -0.21 -6.04
CA GLY A 180 11.61 -1.07 -5.04
C GLY A 180 11.80 -0.44 -3.65
N ASP A 181 11.29 0.78 -3.41
CA ASP A 181 11.26 1.47 -2.11
C ASP A 181 9.98 1.14 -1.35
N THR A 182 10.09 0.30 -0.32
CA THR A 182 8.94 -0.15 0.47
C THR A 182 8.24 0.94 1.28
N TRP A 183 8.81 2.15 1.33
CA TRP A 183 8.21 3.31 2.00
C TRP A 183 7.44 4.23 1.05
N ASN A 184 7.61 4.10 -0.26
CA ASN A 184 6.87 4.88 -1.24
C ASN A 184 5.56 4.17 -1.58
N SER A 185 4.56 4.36 -0.73
CA SER A 185 3.23 3.76 -0.90
C SER A 185 2.27 4.63 -1.75
N ASN A 186 2.79 5.49 -2.63
CA ASN A 186 1.95 6.21 -3.58
C ASN A 186 1.26 5.23 -4.53
N VAL A 187 -0.02 5.40 -4.79
CA VAL A 187 -0.83 4.51 -5.66
C VAL A 187 -0.21 4.29 -7.05
N GLU A 188 0.45 5.29 -7.63
CA GLU A 188 1.11 5.18 -8.94
C GLU A 188 2.42 4.39 -8.89
N ASN A 189 3.03 4.25 -7.71
CA ASN A 189 4.21 3.43 -7.48
C ASN A 189 3.85 1.96 -7.13
N LEU A 190 2.57 1.64 -7.03
CA LEU A 190 2.09 0.33 -6.63
C LEU A 190 1.45 -0.41 -7.82
N ARG A 191 1.65 -1.73 -7.86
CA ARG A 191 1.00 -2.61 -8.85
C ARG A 191 0.66 -3.96 -8.26
N TYR A 192 -0.39 -4.58 -8.79
CA TYR A 192 -0.65 -6.00 -8.55
C TYR A 192 0.29 -6.84 -9.42
N CYS A 193 0.87 -7.89 -8.84
CA CYS A 193 1.79 -8.78 -9.52
C CYS A 193 1.71 -10.20 -8.96
N THR A 194 2.35 -11.14 -9.66
CA THR A 194 2.51 -12.50 -9.14
C THR A 194 3.67 -12.58 -8.13
N PRO A 195 3.69 -13.58 -7.24
CA PRO A 195 4.84 -13.83 -6.38
C PRO A 195 6.15 -14.04 -7.15
N ARG A 196 6.06 -14.55 -8.38
CA ARG A 196 7.20 -14.72 -9.28
C ARG A 196 7.74 -13.37 -9.73
N ASP A 197 6.88 -12.45 -10.16
CA ASP A 197 7.30 -11.14 -10.65
C ASP A 197 7.83 -10.24 -9.52
N ASN A 198 7.33 -10.42 -8.29
CA ASN A 198 7.86 -9.72 -7.12
C ASN A 198 9.23 -10.25 -6.66
N ASN A 199 9.75 -11.32 -7.27
CA ASN A 199 11.03 -11.90 -6.85
C ASN A 199 12.20 -10.96 -7.26
N PRO A 200 13.03 -10.50 -6.30
CA PRO A 200 14.13 -9.58 -6.58
C PRO A 200 15.15 -10.13 -7.59
N TRP A 201 15.36 -11.46 -7.60
CA TRP A 201 16.29 -12.08 -8.54
C TRP A 201 15.78 -12.03 -9.98
N ILE A 202 14.46 -12.22 -10.16
CA ILE A 202 13.82 -12.16 -11.47
C ILE A 202 13.81 -10.71 -11.98
N LYS A 203 13.50 -9.75 -11.10
CA LYS A 203 13.56 -8.32 -11.43
C LYS A 203 14.94 -7.90 -11.94
N LYS A 204 15.98 -8.26 -11.18
CA LYS A 204 17.36 -7.98 -11.56
C LYS A 204 17.72 -8.59 -12.92
N HIS A 205 17.37 -9.85 -13.15
CA HIS A 205 17.64 -10.50 -14.44
C HIS A 205 16.91 -9.82 -15.60
N ASN A 206 15.66 -9.40 -15.40
CA ASN A 206 14.90 -8.68 -16.41
C ASN A 206 15.51 -7.30 -16.71
N GLU A 207 15.91 -6.55 -15.68
CA GLU A 207 16.61 -5.27 -15.83
C GLU A 207 17.93 -5.43 -16.60
N GLU A 208 18.74 -6.43 -16.28
CA GLU A 208 19.98 -6.75 -17.00
C GLU A 208 19.71 -7.11 -18.46
N SER A 209 18.66 -7.90 -18.74
CA SER A 209 18.31 -8.25 -20.13
C SER A 209 17.87 -7.05 -20.97
N LEU A 210 17.14 -6.10 -20.36
CA LEU A 210 16.70 -4.88 -21.04
C LEU A 210 17.89 -3.95 -21.35
N ASN A 211 18.81 -3.79 -20.41
CA ASN A 211 20.00 -2.97 -20.59
C ASN A 211 20.97 -3.56 -21.64
N ASN A 212 21.08 -4.89 -21.72
CA ASN A 212 21.93 -5.53 -22.73
C ASN A 212 21.36 -5.40 -24.15
N THR A 213 20.03 -5.29 -24.30
CA THR A 213 19.38 -5.19 -25.63
C THR A 213 19.53 -3.78 -26.24
N SER A 214 19.76 -2.74 -25.43
CA SER A 214 19.99 -1.38 -25.93
C SER A 214 21.40 -1.16 -26.50
N ASP A 215 22.39 -1.97 -26.10
CA ASP A 215 23.78 -1.80 -26.52
C ASP A 215 24.09 -2.49 -27.87
N GLU A 216 23.32 -3.50 -28.27
CA GLU A 216 23.52 -4.21 -29.55
C GLU A 216 22.95 -3.48 -30.77
N ASN A 217 22.14 -2.43 -30.58
CA ASN A 217 21.56 -1.65 -31.69
C ASN A 217 22.46 -0.49 -32.16
N HIS A 218 23.70 -0.36 -31.67
CA HIS A 218 24.59 0.74 -32.02
C HIS A 218 25.69 0.39 -33.05
N CYS A 219 25.73 -0.83 -33.60
CA CYS A 219 26.85 -1.28 -34.46
C CYS A 219 26.54 -1.48 -35.95
N ASP A 220 25.32 -1.22 -36.44
CA ASP A 220 24.95 -1.55 -37.82
C ASP A 220 24.70 -0.37 -38.78
N GLU A 221 24.95 0.89 -38.38
CA GLU A 221 24.73 2.05 -39.28
C GLU A 221 25.94 2.48 -40.12
N ASP A 222 27.16 1.97 -39.89
CA ASP A 222 28.37 2.38 -40.63
C ASP A 222 28.73 1.48 -41.84
N ARG A 223 27.76 0.78 -42.44
CA ARG A 223 28.00 -0.15 -43.57
C ARG A 223 27.16 0.09 -44.82
N GLN A 224 26.77 1.33 -45.08
CA GLN A 224 26.26 1.85 -46.36
C GLN A 224 26.86 3.26 -46.47
N GLU A 225 27.73 3.67 -47.39
CA GLU A 225 28.15 3.26 -48.73
C GLU A 225 29.65 3.59 -48.94
#